data_AF-A0A096P9Z8-F1
#
_entry.id   AF-A0A096P9Z8-F1
#
_cell.length_a   1.000
_cell.length_b   1.000
_cell.length_c   1.000
_cell.angle_alpha   90.00
_cell.angle_beta   90.00
_cell.angle_gamma   90.00
#
_symmetry.space_group_name_H-M   'P 1'
#
loop_
_entity.id
_entity.type
_entity.pdbx_description
1 polymer ?
#
loop_
_entity_poly.entity_id
_entity_poly.type
_entity_poly.pdbx_seq_one_letter_code
_entity_poly.pdbx_strand_id
1 'polypeptide(L)'
;MRALELRVTCARDAASRKARKLKKREDQRELEDLRRRRCEEAASRAKVKASAPDGKLTSMDEANERVERARVRALEAGETTRALKADARASEAWDQNVGYKGHPEVMEAVLAYERAKVRWLETRLERALHEAKGDGGVLEAFNWYYGENFQARDGANSKSLGYMLPAVMKTSTPRAVSEICAVSLEGGAELPVKARALAIVTLESARSNLDEEGVETLAALKAGAASSTAK
;
A
#
# COMPACT_ATOMS: atom_id res chain seq x y z
N MET A 1 -49.78 35.55 -52.88
CA MET A 1 -48.38 36.06 -52.79
C MET A 1 -47.74 35.46 -51.55
N ARG A 2 -46.81 34.51 -51.68
CA ARG A 2 -46.02 33.98 -50.55
C ARG A 2 -44.66 34.65 -50.57
N ALA A 3 -44.32 35.39 -49.52
CA ALA A 3 -43.00 35.97 -49.33
C ALA A 3 -42.01 34.88 -48.94
N LEU A 4 -40.93 34.74 -49.72
CA LEU A 4 -39.79 33.88 -49.40
C LEU A 4 -38.86 34.66 -48.46
N GLU A 5 -38.83 34.25 -47.19
CA GLU A 5 -37.84 34.74 -46.22
C GLU A 5 -36.45 34.17 -46.55
N LEU A 6 -35.59 35.00 -47.15
CA LEU A 6 -34.17 34.70 -47.33
C LEU A 6 -33.43 34.86 -45.99
N ARG A 7 -33.20 33.76 -45.27
CA ARG A 7 -32.25 33.72 -44.15
C ARG A 7 -30.81 33.83 -44.68
N VAL A 8 -30.25 35.04 -44.65
CA VAL A 8 -28.82 35.27 -44.90
C VAL A 8 -28.03 34.71 -43.72
N THR A 9 -27.33 33.60 -43.92
CA THR A 9 -26.32 33.11 -42.98
C THR A 9 -24.96 33.64 -43.44
N CYS A 10 -24.43 34.64 -42.75
CA CYS A 10 -23.11 35.19 -43.07
C CYS A 10 -22.05 34.10 -42.87
N ALA A 11 -21.47 33.61 -43.97
CA ALA A 11 -20.37 32.65 -43.92
C ALA A 11 -19.17 33.28 -43.19
N ARG A 12 -18.78 32.73 -42.04
CA ARG A 12 -17.67 33.25 -41.23
C ARG A 12 -16.37 33.30 -42.04
N ASP A 13 -15.64 34.39 -41.87
CA ASP A 13 -14.45 34.69 -42.65
C ASP A 13 -13.36 33.60 -42.54
N ALA A 14 -12.66 33.31 -43.65
CA ALA A 14 -11.70 32.21 -43.72
C ALA A 14 -10.51 32.41 -42.76
N ALA A 15 -10.14 33.67 -42.51
CA ALA A 15 -9.12 34.07 -41.54
C ALA A 15 -9.49 33.68 -40.10
N SER A 16 -10.75 33.93 -39.70
CA SER A 16 -11.25 33.55 -38.36
C SER A 16 -11.24 32.04 -38.15
N ARG A 17 -11.60 31.26 -39.18
CA ARG A 17 -11.53 29.79 -39.13
C ARG A 17 -10.11 29.26 -39.01
N LYS A 18 -9.14 29.87 -39.70
CA LYS A 18 -7.71 29.52 -39.58
C LYS A 18 -7.16 29.87 -38.20
N ALA A 19 -7.44 31.07 -37.68
CA ALA A 19 -7.01 31.50 -36.35
C ALA A 19 -7.53 30.59 -35.24
N ARG A 20 -8.82 30.19 -35.30
CA ARG A 20 -9.39 29.26 -34.31
C ARG A 20 -8.78 27.85 -34.38
N LYS A 21 -8.46 27.37 -35.59
CA LYS A 21 -7.76 26.08 -35.76
C LYS A 21 -6.35 26.13 -35.20
N LEU A 22 -5.65 27.25 -35.37
CA LEU A 22 -4.32 27.47 -34.80
C LEU A 22 -4.38 27.51 -33.27
N LYS A 23 -5.28 28.33 -32.70
CA LYS A 23 -5.50 28.40 -31.26
C LYS A 23 -5.84 27.05 -30.64
N LYS A 24 -6.75 26.27 -31.27
CA LYS A 24 -7.08 24.92 -30.78
C LYS A 24 -5.87 23.97 -30.78
N ARG A 25 -4.95 24.12 -31.73
CA ARG A 25 -3.70 23.33 -31.78
C ARG A 25 -2.71 23.79 -30.72
N GLU A 26 -2.65 25.08 -30.43
CA GLU A 26 -1.86 25.65 -29.33
C GLU A 26 -2.39 25.19 -27.97
N ASP A 27 -3.70 25.33 -27.71
CA ASP A 27 -4.36 24.85 -26.49
C ASP A 27 -4.11 23.33 -26.28
N GLN A 28 -4.13 22.54 -27.36
CA GLN A 28 -3.86 21.11 -27.29
C GLN A 28 -2.39 20.80 -26.95
N ARG A 29 -1.44 21.54 -27.54
CA ARG A 29 -0.01 21.41 -27.21
C ARG A 29 0.27 21.81 -25.76
N GLU A 30 -0.34 22.90 -25.29
CA GLU A 30 -0.21 23.32 -23.88
C GLU A 30 -0.77 22.27 -22.91
N LEU A 31 -1.91 21.66 -23.24
CA LEU A 31 -2.48 20.59 -22.42
C LEU A 31 -1.59 19.34 -22.40
N GLU A 32 -1.02 18.96 -23.54
CA GLU A 32 -0.08 17.84 -23.65
C GLU A 32 1.22 18.11 -22.90
N ASP A 33 1.76 19.33 -22.98
CA ASP A 33 2.94 19.75 -22.23
C ASP A 33 2.67 19.79 -20.72
N LEU A 34 1.50 20.25 -20.28
CA LEU A 34 1.08 20.19 -18.88
C LEU A 34 0.95 18.75 -18.39
N ARG A 35 0.39 17.85 -19.20
CA ARG A 35 0.34 16.42 -18.89
C ARG A 35 1.74 15.84 -18.79
N ARG A 36 2.63 16.14 -19.73
CA ARG A 36 4.02 15.69 -19.70
C ARG A 36 4.74 16.18 -18.45
N ARG A 37 4.65 17.48 -18.11
CA ARG A 37 5.23 18.04 -16.89
C ARG A 37 4.68 17.38 -15.63
N ARG A 38 3.36 17.16 -15.54
CA ARG A 38 2.75 16.43 -14.42
C ARG A 38 3.24 14.99 -14.34
N CYS A 39 3.41 14.31 -15.47
CA CYS A 39 3.99 12.96 -15.51
C CYS A 39 5.47 12.97 -15.11
N GLU A 40 6.26 13.94 -15.55
CA GLU A 40 7.67 14.11 -15.19
C GLU A 40 7.85 14.46 -13.71
N GLU A 41 7.00 15.33 -13.17
CA GLU A 41 6.94 15.68 -11.75
C GLU A 41 6.47 14.50 -10.89
N ALA A 42 5.47 13.76 -11.33
CA ALA A 42 5.04 12.54 -10.66
C ALA A 42 6.15 11.48 -10.69
N ALA A 43 6.84 11.33 -11.82
CA ALA A 43 7.97 10.41 -11.97
C ALA A 43 9.18 10.84 -11.14
N SER A 44 9.47 12.15 -11.04
CA SER A 44 10.56 12.66 -10.22
C SER A 44 10.27 12.53 -8.73
N ARG A 45 9.03 12.84 -8.29
CA ARG A 45 8.57 12.58 -6.91
C ARG A 45 8.57 11.09 -6.59
N ALA A 46 8.17 10.24 -7.54
CA ALA A 46 8.22 8.80 -7.36
C ALA A 46 9.67 8.28 -7.19
N LYS A 47 10.70 8.96 -7.70
CA LYS A 47 12.10 8.55 -7.50
C LYS A 47 12.62 8.82 -6.10
N VAL A 48 12.01 9.76 -5.36
CA VAL A 48 12.42 10.08 -3.99
C VAL A 48 11.77 9.07 -3.04
N LYS A 49 12.59 8.30 -2.33
CA LYS A 49 12.13 7.42 -1.25
C LYS A 49 11.88 8.25 0.00
N ALA A 50 10.71 8.07 0.61
CA ALA A 50 10.48 8.55 1.96
C ALA A 50 11.46 7.86 2.92
N SER A 51 11.99 8.62 3.87
CA SER A 51 12.80 8.09 4.98
C SER A 51 11.89 7.44 6.02
N ALA A 52 12.44 6.54 6.84
CA ALA A 52 11.74 6.01 8.00
C ALA A 52 11.14 7.14 8.87
N PRO A 53 9.84 7.06 9.23
CA PRO A 53 9.16 8.12 9.98
C PRO A 53 9.80 8.46 11.34
N ASP A 54 10.28 7.45 12.06
CA ASP A 54 10.73 7.59 13.45
C ASP A 54 12.26 7.39 13.61
N GLY A 55 13.01 7.44 12.50
CA GLY A 55 14.45 7.14 12.50
C GLY A 55 14.78 5.71 12.96
N LYS A 56 16.06 5.44 13.18
CA LYS A 56 16.56 4.11 13.52
C LYS A 56 16.20 3.71 14.95
N LEU A 57 15.83 2.43 15.14
CA LEU A 57 15.63 1.83 16.47
C LEU A 57 16.92 1.76 17.27
N THR A 58 16.82 2.04 18.57
CA THR A 58 17.94 2.02 19.52
C THR A 58 17.82 0.90 20.56
N SER A 59 16.62 0.33 20.77
CA SER A 59 16.40 -0.79 21.69
C SER A 59 15.18 -1.64 21.31
N MET A 60 15.10 -2.85 21.89
CA MET A 60 13.93 -3.72 21.75
C MET A 60 12.69 -3.17 22.46
N ASP A 61 12.85 -2.46 23.58
CA ASP A 61 11.73 -1.83 24.28
C ASP A 61 11.11 -0.74 23.41
N GLU A 62 11.93 0.10 22.79
CA GLU A 62 11.49 1.09 21.82
C GLU A 62 10.78 0.43 20.63
N ALA A 63 11.31 -0.69 20.12
CA ALA A 63 10.68 -1.44 19.04
C ALA A 63 9.29 -1.96 19.42
N ASN A 64 9.14 -2.54 20.62
CA ASN A 64 7.87 -3.02 21.13
C ASN A 64 6.86 -1.87 21.30
N GLU A 65 7.28 -0.74 21.86
CA GLU A 65 6.41 0.42 21.99
C GLU A 65 5.97 1.00 20.65
N ARG A 66 6.86 1.09 19.66
CA ARG A 66 6.51 1.56 18.30
C ARG A 66 5.48 0.65 17.65
N VAL A 67 5.63 -0.67 17.81
CA VAL A 67 4.65 -1.65 17.32
C VAL A 67 3.29 -1.43 17.99
N GLU A 68 3.24 -1.34 19.32
CA GLU A 68 1.96 -1.20 20.02
C GLU A 68 1.29 0.15 19.73
N ARG A 69 2.04 1.26 19.70
CA ARG A 69 1.50 2.58 19.30
C ARG A 69 0.90 2.54 17.90
N ALA A 70 1.58 1.89 16.95
CA ALA A 70 1.05 1.76 15.59
C ALA A 70 -0.18 0.85 15.52
N ARG A 71 -0.20 -0.24 16.31
CA ARG A 71 -1.33 -1.16 16.43
C ARG A 71 -2.58 -0.44 16.95
N VAL A 72 -2.44 0.31 18.05
CA VAL A 72 -3.54 1.10 18.64
C VAL A 72 -4.12 2.07 17.61
N ARG A 73 -3.26 2.84 16.91
CA ARG A 73 -3.71 3.75 15.85
C ARG A 73 -4.45 3.04 14.71
N ALA A 74 -4.00 1.86 14.31
CA ALA A 74 -4.67 1.07 13.28
C ALA A 74 -6.04 0.56 13.75
N LEU A 75 -6.16 0.15 15.01
CA LEU A 75 -7.42 -0.26 15.63
C LEU A 75 -8.41 0.90 15.72
N GLU A 76 -7.97 2.06 16.23
CA GLU A 76 -8.77 3.29 16.33
C GLU A 76 -9.28 3.72 14.94
N ALA A 77 -8.39 3.77 13.94
CA ALA A 77 -8.79 4.11 12.57
C ALA A 77 -9.79 3.10 11.98
N GLY A 78 -9.64 1.81 12.33
CA GLY A 78 -10.57 0.75 11.95
C GLY A 78 -11.94 0.89 12.61
N GLU A 79 -11.98 1.32 13.88
CA GLU A 79 -13.23 1.65 14.60
C GLU A 79 -13.93 2.85 14.00
N THR A 80 -13.20 3.94 13.76
CA THR A 80 -13.75 5.13 13.07
C THR A 80 -14.33 4.76 11.70
N THR A 81 -13.60 3.96 10.91
CA THR A 81 -14.07 3.49 9.60
C THR A 81 -15.34 2.67 9.72
N ARG A 82 -15.44 1.78 10.71
CA ARG A 82 -16.65 0.96 10.95
C ARG A 82 -17.84 1.81 11.36
N ALA A 83 -17.64 2.79 12.25
CA ALA A 83 -18.68 3.72 12.69
C ALA A 83 -19.23 4.54 11.50
N LEU A 84 -18.35 5.20 10.75
CA LEU A 84 -18.77 5.99 9.58
C LEU A 84 -19.46 5.14 8.51
N LYS A 85 -19.00 3.89 8.29
CA LYS A 85 -19.68 2.94 7.39
C LYS A 85 -21.05 2.51 7.91
N ALA A 86 -21.27 2.47 9.22
CA ALA A 86 -22.57 2.17 9.81
C ALA A 86 -23.51 3.37 9.68
N ASP A 87 -23.03 4.58 10.01
CA ASP A 87 -23.78 5.83 9.89
C ASP A 87 -24.20 6.10 8.44
N ALA A 88 -23.26 5.91 7.49
CA ALA A 88 -23.56 6.01 6.07
C ALA A 88 -24.68 5.03 5.68
N ARG A 89 -24.60 3.76 6.06
CA ARG A 89 -25.62 2.74 5.77
C ARG A 89 -26.98 3.03 6.41
N ALA A 90 -27.01 3.74 7.53
CA ALA A 90 -28.23 4.17 8.20
C ALA A 90 -28.84 5.45 7.58
N SER A 91 -28.08 6.17 6.76
CA SER A 91 -28.53 7.41 6.12
C SER A 91 -29.43 7.15 4.92
N GLU A 92 -30.39 8.04 4.68
CA GLU A 92 -31.27 8.00 3.50
C GLU A 92 -30.50 8.22 2.18
N ALA A 93 -29.30 8.82 2.25
CA ALA A 93 -28.43 9.05 1.11
C ALA A 93 -27.67 7.78 0.64
N TRP A 94 -27.78 6.68 1.39
CA TRP A 94 -27.09 5.43 1.06
C TRP A 94 -27.73 4.70 -0.12
N ASP A 95 -26.94 4.51 -1.18
CA ASP A 95 -27.31 3.65 -2.31
C ASP A 95 -26.36 2.45 -2.39
N GLN A 96 -26.92 1.25 -2.25
CA GLN A 96 -26.15 -0.01 -2.34
C GLN A 96 -25.43 -0.19 -3.68
N ASN A 97 -25.97 0.35 -4.78
CA ASN A 97 -25.37 0.23 -6.11
C ASN A 97 -24.14 1.14 -6.29
N VAL A 98 -24.10 2.27 -5.56
CA VAL A 98 -22.98 3.22 -5.58
C VAL A 98 -21.96 2.89 -4.49
N GLY A 99 -22.42 2.37 -3.36
CA GLY A 99 -21.63 2.10 -2.17
C GLY A 99 -21.11 3.39 -1.53
N TYR A 100 -19.93 3.32 -0.92
CA TYR A 100 -19.34 4.45 -0.17
C TYR A 100 -18.79 5.60 -1.03
N LYS A 101 -18.90 5.53 -2.36
CA LYS A 101 -18.40 6.61 -3.25
C LYS A 101 -19.14 7.94 -3.04
N GLY A 102 -20.40 7.89 -2.60
CA GLY A 102 -21.18 9.07 -2.23
C GLY A 102 -20.86 9.64 -0.84
N HIS A 103 -19.95 9.01 -0.10
CA HIS A 103 -19.60 9.34 1.29
C HIS A 103 -18.10 9.64 1.39
N PRO A 104 -17.65 10.86 1.04
CA PRO A 104 -16.23 11.24 1.10
C PRO A 104 -15.58 10.96 2.44
N GLU A 105 -16.30 11.19 3.54
CA GLU A 105 -15.86 10.94 4.92
C GLU A 105 -15.52 9.47 5.16
N VAL A 106 -16.29 8.53 4.58
CA VAL A 106 -16.00 7.10 4.67
C VAL A 106 -14.77 6.76 3.85
N MET A 107 -14.63 7.34 2.65
CA MET A 107 -13.48 7.09 1.79
C MET A 107 -12.18 7.61 2.41
N GLU A 108 -12.22 8.79 3.03
CA GLU A 108 -11.09 9.33 3.79
C GLU A 108 -10.72 8.45 4.98
N ALA A 109 -11.71 7.96 5.74
CA ALA A 109 -11.48 7.05 6.86
C ALA A 109 -10.86 5.72 6.41
N VAL A 110 -11.32 5.14 5.29
CA VAL A 110 -10.73 3.94 4.70
C VAL A 110 -9.25 4.17 4.36
N LEU A 111 -8.92 5.29 3.71
CA LEU A 111 -7.53 5.62 3.38
C LEU A 111 -6.68 5.84 4.63
N ALA A 112 -7.23 6.47 5.67
CA ALA A 112 -6.54 6.65 6.95
C ALA A 112 -6.25 5.30 7.63
N TYR A 113 -7.23 4.39 7.63
CA TYR A 113 -7.06 3.03 8.13
C TYR A 113 -5.99 2.26 7.35
N GLU A 114 -6.01 2.31 6.02
CA GLU A 114 -5.00 1.63 5.18
C GLU A 114 -3.59 2.14 5.48
N ARG A 115 -3.41 3.46 5.63
CA ARG A 115 -2.11 4.05 6.02
C ARG A 115 -1.67 3.63 7.41
N ALA A 116 -2.59 3.62 8.38
CA ALA A 116 -2.30 3.17 9.74
C ALA A 116 -1.90 1.69 9.77
N LYS A 117 -2.60 0.86 8.99
CA LYS A 117 -2.28 -0.56 8.82
C LYS A 117 -0.90 -0.77 8.21
N VAL A 118 -0.58 -0.06 7.12
CA VAL A 118 0.77 -0.12 6.52
C VAL A 118 1.83 0.24 7.54
N ARG A 119 1.64 1.34 8.30
CA ARG A 119 2.63 1.73 9.31
C ARG A 119 2.80 0.69 10.40
N TRP A 120 1.72 0.05 10.84
CA TRP A 120 1.80 -1.04 11.82
C TRP A 120 2.58 -2.24 11.27
N LEU A 121 2.36 -2.64 10.02
CA LEU A 121 3.13 -3.70 9.39
C LEU A 121 4.62 -3.34 9.25
N GLU A 122 4.93 -2.08 8.95
CA GLU A 122 6.31 -1.60 8.89
C GLU A 122 7.01 -1.66 10.25
N THR A 123 6.37 -1.21 11.33
CA THR A 123 6.99 -1.25 12.67
C THR A 123 7.24 -2.68 13.14
N ARG A 124 6.38 -3.63 12.73
CA ARG A 124 6.62 -5.07 12.95
C ARG A 124 7.86 -5.57 12.21
N LEU A 125 8.04 -5.18 10.95
CA LEU A 125 9.25 -5.54 10.20
C LEU A 125 10.51 -4.86 10.76
N GLU A 126 10.42 -3.59 11.17
CA GLU A 126 11.51 -2.87 11.85
C GLU A 126 11.94 -3.63 13.12
N ARG A 127 10.98 -4.06 13.95
CA ARG A 127 11.25 -4.86 15.15
C ARG A 127 11.91 -6.19 14.81
N ALA A 128 11.37 -6.94 13.86
CA ALA A 128 11.93 -8.23 13.46
C ALA A 128 13.37 -8.11 12.95
N LEU A 129 13.65 -7.08 12.14
CA LEU A 129 14.99 -6.80 11.64
C LEU A 129 15.94 -6.34 12.74
N HIS A 130 15.47 -5.52 13.69
CA HIS A 130 16.27 -5.11 14.84
C HIS A 130 16.61 -6.29 15.76
N GLU A 131 15.66 -7.18 16.02
CA GLU A 131 15.92 -8.40 16.80
C GLU A 131 16.95 -9.31 16.11
N ALA A 132 16.84 -9.47 14.79
CA ALA A 132 17.71 -10.34 14.01
C ALA A 132 19.12 -9.77 13.79
N LYS A 133 19.23 -8.46 13.54
CA LYS A 133 20.45 -7.82 13.01
C LYS A 133 20.91 -6.60 13.81
N GLY A 134 20.19 -6.22 14.86
CA GLY A 134 20.45 -5.00 15.64
C GLY A 134 20.49 -3.76 14.75
N ASP A 135 21.61 -3.06 14.83
CA ASP A 135 21.87 -1.84 14.10
C ASP A 135 21.93 -1.98 12.56
N GLY A 136 22.09 -3.19 12.04
CA GLY A 136 22.09 -3.48 10.60
C GLY A 136 20.71 -3.85 10.02
N GLY A 137 19.68 -3.89 10.86
CA GLY A 137 18.32 -4.29 10.50
C GLY A 137 17.39 -3.12 10.23
N VAL A 138 17.56 -2.43 9.08
CA VAL A 138 16.67 -1.35 8.65
C VAL A 138 15.95 -1.70 7.34
N LEU A 139 14.73 -1.21 7.15
CA LEU A 139 13.93 -1.56 5.96
C LEU A 139 14.54 -0.99 4.68
N GLU A 140 15.20 0.16 4.75
CA GLU A 140 15.87 0.77 3.59
C GLU A 140 16.95 -0.14 2.99
N ALA A 141 17.62 -0.95 3.81
CA ALA A 141 18.63 -1.91 3.37
C ALA A 141 18.06 -2.99 2.44
N PHE A 142 16.74 -3.19 2.47
CA PHE A 142 16.01 -4.14 1.63
C PHE A 142 15.19 -3.46 0.54
N ASN A 143 15.51 -2.21 0.18
CA ASN A 143 14.81 -1.45 -0.87
C ASN A 143 13.32 -1.19 -0.56
N TRP A 144 12.96 -1.11 0.72
CA TRP A 144 11.59 -0.81 1.16
C TRP A 144 11.17 0.63 0.83
N TYR A 145 9.87 0.81 0.57
CA TYR A 145 9.21 2.10 0.35
C TYR A 145 8.21 2.35 1.48
N TYR A 146 8.56 3.28 2.37
CA TYR A 146 7.74 3.64 3.53
C TYR A 146 6.39 4.26 3.15
N GLY A 147 5.34 3.87 3.87
CA GLY A 147 3.97 4.36 3.68
C GLY A 147 3.28 3.84 2.42
N GLU A 148 3.93 2.94 1.68
CA GLU A 148 3.37 2.34 0.47
C GLU A 148 2.91 0.89 0.73
N ASN A 149 1.80 0.50 0.11
CA ASN A 149 1.29 -0.86 0.24
C ASN A 149 2.20 -1.89 -0.47
N PHE A 150 1.96 -3.18 -0.20
CA PHE A 150 2.77 -4.29 -0.71
C PHE A 150 2.78 -4.44 -2.23
N GLN A 151 1.73 -3.95 -2.91
CA GLN A 151 1.54 -4.07 -4.36
C GLN A 151 2.01 -2.82 -5.12
N ALA A 152 2.36 -1.75 -4.41
CA ALA A 152 2.88 -0.53 -5.01
C ALA A 152 4.18 -0.81 -5.76
N ARG A 153 4.43 -0.03 -6.82
CA ARG A 153 5.67 -0.06 -7.62
C ARG A 153 6.04 -1.46 -8.08
N ASP A 154 5.11 -2.12 -8.75
CA ASP A 154 5.27 -3.49 -9.26
C ASP A 154 5.65 -4.50 -8.15
N GLY A 155 5.04 -4.33 -6.98
CA GLY A 155 5.24 -5.19 -5.82
C GLY A 155 6.63 -5.07 -5.19
N ALA A 156 7.25 -3.88 -5.20
CA ALA A 156 8.60 -3.67 -4.67
C ALA A 156 8.71 -4.12 -3.20
N ASN A 157 7.78 -3.70 -2.34
CA ASN A 157 7.74 -4.09 -0.92
C ASN A 157 7.48 -5.60 -0.74
N SER A 158 6.64 -6.21 -1.57
CA SER A 158 6.47 -7.68 -1.59
C SER A 158 7.78 -8.42 -1.94
N LYS A 159 8.50 -7.94 -2.97
CA LYS A 159 9.80 -8.51 -3.37
C LYS A 159 10.83 -8.34 -2.25
N SER A 160 10.82 -7.21 -1.56
CA SER A 160 11.69 -6.94 -0.41
C SER A 160 11.54 -7.98 0.71
N LEU A 161 10.32 -8.45 1.02
CA LEU A 161 10.12 -9.55 1.96
C LEU A 161 10.84 -10.84 1.54
N GLY A 162 10.86 -11.13 0.23
CA GLY A 162 11.59 -12.26 -0.34
C GLY A 162 13.10 -12.21 -0.10
N TYR A 163 13.66 -11.02 0.13
CA TYR A 163 15.07 -10.83 0.51
C TYR A 163 15.26 -10.74 2.03
N MET A 164 14.32 -10.14 2.76
CA MET A 164 14.36 -10.03 4.23
C MET A 164 14.31 -11.40 4.90
N LEU A 165 13.37 -12.26 4.49
CA LEU A 165 13.14 -13.55 5.13
C LEU A 165 14.40 -14.43 5.11
N PRO A 166 15.05 -14.72 3.96
CA PRO A 166 16.31 -15.48 3.96
C PRO A 166 17.45 -14.83 4.74
N ALA A 167 17.45 -13.50 4.88
CA ALA A 167 18.47 -12.79 5.63
C ALA A 167 18.30 -12.94 7.15
N VAL A 168 17.05 -12.94 7.63
CA VAL A 168 16.70 -13.20 9.04
C VAL A 168 16.76 -14.68 9.37
N MET A 169 16.46 -15.58 8.44
CA MET A 169 16.58 -17.03 8.69
C MET A 169 18.01 -17.50 8.99
N LYS A 170 19.03 -16.69 8.66
CA LYS A 170 20.43 -16.95 9.02
C LYS A 170 20.74 -16.60 10.47
N THR A 171 19.83 -15.91 11.15
CA THR A 171 19.95 -15.51 12.55
C THR A 171 19.11 -16.47 13.39
N SER A 172 19.60 -16.84 14.58
CA SER A 172 18.90 -17.77 15.48
C SER A 172 17.72 -17.10 16.20
N THR A 173 16.86 -16.37 15.46
CA THR A 173 15.74 -15.57 15.97
C THR A 173 14.41 -16.00 15.33
N PRO A 174 13.79 -17.10 15.81
CA PRO A 174 12.55 -17.63 15.24
C PRO A 174 11.36 -16.67 15.31
N ARG A 175 11.31 -15.80 16.32
CA ARG A 175 10.28 -14.74 16.43
C ARG A 175 10.35 -13.77 15.25
N ALA A 176 11.54 -13.32 14.88
CA ALA A 176 11.71 -12.43 13.73
C ALA A 176 11.27 -13.10 12.41
N VAL A 177 11.56 -14.40 12.25
CA VAL A 177 11.07 -15.19 11.10
C VAL A 177 9.54 -15.25 11.10
N SER A 178 8.94 -15.52 12.27
CA SER A 178 7.49 -15.57 12.45
C SER A 178 6.85 -14.22 12.09
N GLU A 179 7.39 -13.12 12.60
CA GLU A 179 6.86 -11.78 12.37
C GLU A 179 6.90 -11.37 10.90
N ILE A 180 8.00 -11.66 10.18
CA ILE A 180 8.06 -11.41 8.73
C ILE A 180 7.01 -12.23 7.98
N CYS A 181 6.78 -13.49 8.38
CA CYS A 181 5.76 -14.33 7.76
C CYS A 181 4.34 -13.82 8.04
N ALA A 182 4.07 -13.40 9.28
CA ALA A 182 2.78 -12.81 9.68
C ALA A 182 2.48 -11.55 8.85
N VAL A 183 3.47 -10.65 8.72
CA VAL A 183 3.35 -9.45 7.89
C VAL A 183 3.11 -9.80 6.41
N SER A 184 3.76 -10.83 5.88
CA SER A 184 3.52 -11.28 4.51
C SER A 184 2.09 -11.76 4.30
N LEU A 185 1.55 -12.55 5.23
CA LEU A 185 0.17 -13.05 5.18
C LEU A 185 -0.83 -11.90 5.28
N GLU A 186 -0.63 -10.98 6.23
CA GLU A 186 -1.55 -9.86 6.47
C GLU A 186 -1.49 -8.79 5.36
N GLY A 187 -0.31 -8.58 4.79
CA GLY A 187 -0.08 -7.69 3.65
C GLY A 187 -0.48 -8.27 2.29
N GLY A 188 -0.84 -9.56 2.24
CA GLY A 188 -1.17 -10.25 1.00
C GLY A 188 0.03 -10.39 0.04
N ALA A 189 1.24 -10.43 0.59
CA ALA A 189 2.46 -10.63 -0.18
C ALA A 189 2.79 -12.12 -0.25
N GLU A 190 3.11 -12.60 -1.44
CA GLU A 190 3.49 -14.01 -1.64
C GLU A 190 4.99 -14.19 -1.44
N LEU A 191 5.35 -15.02 -0.44
CA LEU A 191 6.74 -15.39 -0.20
C LEU A 191 7.21 -16.40 -1.26
N PRO A 192 8.48 -16.34 -1.71
CA PRO A 192 9.03 -17.35 -2.59
C PRO A 192 8.88 -18.76 -1.99
N VAL A 193 8.41 -19.73 -2.79
CA VAL A 193 8.09 -21.11 -2.34
C VAL A 193 9.20 -21.73 -1.49
N LYS A 194 10.47 -21.60 -1.92
CA LYS A 194 11.63 -22.12 -1.18
C LYS A 194 11.82 -21.41 0.17
N ALA A 195 11.69 -20.08 0.20
CA ALA A 195 11.83 -19.31 1.44
C ALA A 195 10.73 -19.67 2.43
N ARG A 196 9.49 -19.82 1.94
CA ARG A 196 8.35 -20.26 2.74
C ARG A 196 8.54 -21.66 3.32
N ALA A 197 8.96 -22.63 2.51
CA ALA A 197 9.19 -24.00 2.98
C ALA A 197 10.25 -24.05 4.09
N LEU A 198 11.35 -23.31 3.91
CA LEU A 198 12.37 -23.18 4.94
C LEU A 198 11.84 -22.49 6.20
N ALA A 199 11.02 -21.44 6.07
CA ALA A 199 10.42 -20.76 7.21
C ALA A 199 9.53 -21.70 8.04
N ILE A 200 8.74 -22.55 7.38
CA ILE A 200 7.93 -23.59 8.06
C ILE A 200 8.84 -24.50 8.88
N VAL A 201 9.90 -25.06 8.29
CA VAL A 201 10.84 -25.95 9.00
C VAL A 201 11.49 -25.26 10.19
N THR A 202 11.88 -23.99 10.01
CA THR A 202 12.52 -23.18 11.07
C THR A 202 11.57 -22.95 12.24
N LEU A 203 10.33 -22.56 11.95
CA LEU A 203 9.30 -22.30 12.96
C LEU A 203 8.82 -23.59 13.63
N GLU A 204 8.75 -24.71 12.91
CA GLU A 204 8.45 -26.02 13.51
C GLU A 204 9.51 -26.44 14.52
N SER A 205 10.79 -26.27 14.15
CA SER A 205 11.92 -26.61 15.02
C SER A 205 11.96 -25.76 16.28
N ALA A 206 11.42 -24.54 16.22
CA ALA A 206 11.37 -23.59 17.33
C ALA A 206 9.98 -23.47 17.97
N ARG A 207 9.05 -24.39 17.69
CA ARG A 207 7.62 -24.24 18.04
C ARG A 207 7.36 -23.99 19.52
N SER A 208 8.14 -24.60 20.41
CA SER A 208 8.02 -24.42 21.87
C SER A 208 8.32 -23.00 22.34
N ASN A 209 9.01 -22.22 21.51
CA ASN A 209 9.48 -20.86 21.82
C ASN A 209 8.67 -19.79 21.09
N LEU A 210 7.64 -20.19 20.33
CA LEU A 210 6.73 -19.27 19.66
C LEU A 210 5.60 -18.87 20.61
N ASP A 211 5.18 -17.62 20.49
CA ASP A 211 3.94 -17.13 21.07
C ASP A 211 2.72 -17.63 20.27
N GLU A 212 1.53 -17.32 20.77
CA GLU A 212 0.25 -17.72 20.15
C GLU A 212 0.18 -17.27 18.69
N GLU A 213 0.50 -16.00 18.41
CA GLU A 213 0.53 -15.45 17.06
C GLU A 213 1.54 -16.20 16.15
N GLY A 214 2.70 -16.58 16.68
CA GLY A 214 3.67 -17.36 15.92
C GLY A 214 3.21 -18.77 15.60
N VAL A 215 2.45 -19.41 16.50
CA VAL A 215 1.82 -20.71 16.24
C VAL A 215 0.73 -20.59 15.17
N GLU A 216 -0.08 -19.54 15.22
CA GLU A 216 -1.09 -19.24 14.19
C GLU A 216 -0.46 -18.97 12.82
N THR A 217 0.61 -18.19 12.80
CA THR A 217 1.38 -17.88 11.59
C THR A 217 1.91 -19.17 10.96
N LEU A 218 2.51 -20.06 11.76
CA LEU A 218 2.97 -21.36 11.29
C LEU A 218 1.82 -22.20 10.70
N ALA A 219 0.65 -22.22 11.35
CA ALA A 219 -0.52 -22.93 10.85
C ALA A 219 -1.00 -22.38 9.50
N ALA A 220 -1.10 -21.05 9.37
CA ALA A 220 -1.48 -20.37 8.13
C ALA A 220 -0.48 -20.63 6.98
N LEU A 221 0.82 -20.62 7.29
CA LEU A 221 1.87 -20.96 6.33
C LEU A 221 1.73 -22.40 5.82
N LYS A 222 1.37 -23.36 6.66
CA LYS A 222 1.14 -24.75 6.22
C LYS A 222 -0.12 -24.87 5.37
N ALA A 223 -1.21 -24.24 5.79
CA ALA A 223 -2.49 -24.30 5.09
C ALA A 223 -2.37 -23.82 3.64
N GLY A 224 -1.72 -22.67 3.41
CA GLY A 224 -1.54 -22.19 2.05
C GLY A 224 -0.47 -22.95 1.24
N ALA A 225 0.35 -23.81 1.86
CA ALA A 225 1.34 -24.61 1.14
C ALA A 225 0.64 -25.82 0.51
N ALA A 226 -0.24 -26.45 1.30
CA ALA A 226 -1.11 -27.53 0.86
C ALA A 226 -2.05 -27.10 -0.29
N SER A 227 -2.52 -25.85 -0.31
CA SER A 227 -3.35 -25.33 -1.40
C SER A 227 -2.58 -25.06 -2.70
N SER A 228 -1.26 -24.81 -2.63
CA SER A 228 -0.42 -24.59 -3.82
C SER A 228 -0.01 -25.89 -4.52
N THR A 229 0.04 -27.01 -3.79
CA THR A 229 0.36 -28.34 -4.31
C THR A 229 -0.86 -29.06 -4.92
N ALA A 230 -2.06 -28.48 -4.77
CA ALA A 230 -3.32 -29.02 -5.30
C ALA A 230 -3.76 -28.38 -6.64
N LYS A 231 -2.93 -27.50 -7.21
CA LYS A 231 -3.09 -26.92 -8.55
C LYS A 231 -2.01 -27.47 -9.48
#